data_AF-A0A8H2WYZ3-F1
#
_entry.id   AF-A0A8H2WYZ3-F1
#
_cell.length_a   1.000
_cell.length_b   1.000
_cell.length_c   1.000
_cell.angle_alpha   90.00
_cell.angle_beta   90.00
_cell.angle_gamma   90.00
#
_symmetry.space_group_name_H-M   'P 1'
#
loop_
_entity.id
_entity.type
_entity.pdbx_description
1 polymer ?
#
loop_
_entity_poly.entity_id
_entity_poly.type
_entity_poly.pdbx_seq_one_letter_code
_entity_poly.pdbx_strand_id
1 'polypeptide(L)'
;MVVSRTEGKRRYATELGAEAFIDSQAWPVTQGESEDTLAKEIIRIVDSPFGGSGPGGVNIVLQTAPEEETLRRVTAALAMDAEIILLSEPDSMKIDLPLMPFLIKRASIRGWYVTKSNTLFEA
;
A
#
# COMPACT_ATOMS: atom_id res chain seq x y z
N MET A 1 -3.92 8.08 -4.34
CA MET A 1 -4.88 6.96 -4.43
C MET A 1 -5.13 6.38 -3.04
N VAL A 2 -6.34 5.90 -2.77
CA VAL A 2 -6.71 5.19 -1.52
C VAL A 2 -7.18 3.78 -1.86
N VAL A 3 -6.73 2.79 -1.09
CA VAL A 3 -7.23 1.40 -1.14
C VAL A 3 -7.92 1.10 0.19
N SER A 4 -9.14 0.59 0.16
CA SER A 4 -9.95 0.35 1.36
C SER A 4 -10.90 -0.80 1.15
N ARG A 5 -11.22 -1.55 2.22
CA ARG A 5 -12.28 -2.57 2.23
C ARG A 5 -13.69 -2.00 2.38
N THR A 6 -13.80 -0.70 2.68
CA THR A 6 -15.06 -0.03 2.96
C THR A 6 -15.37 0.98 1.87
N GLU A 7 -16.23 0.58 0.92
CA GLU A 7 -16.67 1.44 -0.18
C GLU A 7 -17.31 2.75 0.30
N GLY A 8 -17.98 2.73 1.46
CA GLY A 8 -18.53 3.94 2.09
C GLY A 8 -17.50 5.06 2.39
N LYS A 9 -16.20 4.75 2.39
CA LYS A 9 -15.12 5.74 2.54
C LYS A 9 -14.75 6.46 1.23
N ARG A 10 -15.26 6.00 0.07
CA ARG A 10 -14.92 6.57 -1.24
C ARG A 10 -15.20 8.07 -1.29
N ARG A 11 -16.42 8.47 -0.92
CA ARG A 11 -16.85 9.87 -0.96
C ARG A 11 -15.89 10.77 -0.18
N TYR A 12 -15.58 10.40 1.07
CA TYR A 12 -14.66 11.15 1.91
C TYR A 12 -13.24 11.20 1.32
N ALA A 13 -12.74 10.09 0.79
CA ALA A 13 -11.43 10.06 0.15
C ALA A 13 -11.37 11.02 -1.04
N THR A 14 -12.39 11.04 -1.89
CA THR A 14 -12.48 11.96 -3.04
C THR A 14 -12.62 13.41 -2.58
N GLU A 15 -13.43 13.70 -1.57
CA GLU A 15 -13.57 15.05 -0.98
C GLU A 15 -12.24 15.56 -0.40
N LEU A 16 -11.40 14.67 0.12
CA LEU A 16 -10.04 14.97 0.60
C LEU A 16 -8.98 15.02 -0.52
N GLY A 17 -9.39 14.90 -1.79
CA GLY A 17 -8.49 15.03 -2.94
C GLY A 17 -7.83 13.73 -3.40
N ALA A 18 -8.32 12.56 -2.98
CA ALA A 18 -7.84 11.30 -3.53
C ALA A 18 -8.20 11.19 -5.02
N GLU A 19 -7.18 11.18 -5.88
CA GLU A 19 -7.33 11.06 -7.35
C GLU A 19 -7.96 9.74 -7.79
N ALA A 20 -7.85 8.70 -6.97
CA ALA A 20 -8.42 7.38 -7.23
C ALA A 20 -8.73 6.66 -5.91
N PHE A 21 -9.76 5.80 -5.97
CA PHE A 21 -10.20 4.96 -4.86
C PHE A 21 -10.47 3.53 -5.36
N ILE A 22 -9.85 2.55 -4.70
CA ILE A 22 -10.06 1.12 -4.96
C ILE A 22 -10.78 0.50 -3.76
N ASP A 23 -11.93 -0.11 -4.01
CA ASP A 23 -12.54 -1.05 -3.07
C ASP A 23 -11.85 -2.40 -3.19
N SER A 24 -11.04 -2.78 -2.21
CA SER A 24 -10.28 -4.03 -2.25
C SER A 24 -11.17 -5.28 -2.20
N GLN A 25 -12.42 -5.17 -1.71
CA GLN A 25 -13.36 -6.31 -1.68
C GLN A 25 -13.87 -6.68 -3.08
N ALA A 26 -13.87 -5.73 -4.02
CA ALA A 26 -14.20 -5.99 -5.42
C ALA A 26 -13.12 -6.80 -6.15
N TRP A 27 -11.96 -7.02 -5.50
CA TRP A 27 -10.81 -7.74 -6.05
C TRP A 27 -10.47 -8.92 -5.13
N PRO A 28 -11.26 -10.00 -5.12
CA PRO A 28 -11.02 -11.15 -4.24
C PRO A 28 -9.71 -11.87 -4.59
N VAL A 29 -9.14 -12.58 -3.62
CA VAL A 29 -7.99 -13.45 -3.86
C VAL A 29 -8.43 -14.65 -4.69
N THR A 30 -8.04 -14.69 -5.96
CA THR A 30 -8.31 -15.82 -6.85
C THR A 30 -7.26 -16.91 -6.63
N GLN A 31 -7.67 -18.05 -6.06
CA GLN A 31 -6.76 -19.20 -5.90
C GLN A 31 -6.38 -19.75 -7.29
N GLY A 32 -5.08 -19.80 -7.59
CA GLY A 32 -4.55 -20.39 -8.82
C GLY A 32 -4.15 -19.39 -9.92
N GLU A 33 -4.37 -18.10 -9.73
CA GLU A 33 -3.81 -17.08 -10.62
C GLU A 33 -2.34 -16.80 -10.27
N SER A 34 -1.49 -16.69 -11.29
CA SER A 34 -0.07 -16.37 -11.12
C SER A 34 0.18 -14.93 -10.69
N GLU A 35 -0.81 -14.05 -10.81
CA GLU A 35 -0.69 -12.61 -10.61
C GLU A 35 -1.90 -12.05 -9.86
N ASP A 36 -1.67 -11.16 -8.89
CA ASP A 36 -2.71 -10.56 -8.07
C ASP A 36 -3.52 -9.50 -8.84
N THR A 37 -4.85 -9.67 -8.89
CA THR A 37 -5.77 -8.77 -9.61
C THR A 37 -5.83 -7.37 -9.02
N LEU A 38 -5.73 -7.21 -7.69
CA LEU A 38 -5.65 -5.90 -7.04
C LEU A 38 -4.34 -5.20 -7.40
N ALA A 39 -3.24 -5.95 -7.45
CA ALA A 39 -1.96 -5.37 -7.85
C ALA A 39 -1.98 -4.85 -9.29
N LYS A 40 -2.59 -5.59 -10.22
CA LYS A 40 -2.82 -5.14 -11.59
C LYS A 40 -3.65 -3.87 -11.66
N GLU A 41 -4.72 -3.80 -10.88
CA GLU A 41 -5.57 -2.61 -10.86
C GLU A 41 -4.82 -1.39 -10.32
N ILE A 42 -4.03 -1.56 -9.25
CA ILE A 42 -3.16 -0.52 -8.72
C ILE A 42 -2.21 -0.01 -9.82
N ILE A 43 -1.50 -0.92 -10.51
CA ILE A 43 -0.57 -0.56 -11.58
C ILE A 43 -1.30 0.16 -12.71
N ARG A 44 -2.46 -0.34 -13.14
CA ARG A 44 -3.27 0.27 -14.19
C ARG A 44 -3.66 1.70 -13.86
N ILE A 45 -4.11 1.97 -12.64
CA ILE A 45 -4.49 3.31 -12.18
C ILE A 45 -3.28 4.23 -12.14
N VAL A 46 -2.16 3.76 -11.58
CA VAL A 46 -0.94 4.54 -11.44
C VAL A 46 -0.31 4.88 -12.80
N ASP A 47 -0.35 3.95 -13.75
CA ASP A 47 0.22 4.14 -15.09
C ASP A 47 -0.73 4.87 -16.06
N SER A 48 -2.01 5.02 -15.69
CA SER A 48 -3.03 5.67 -16.54
C SER A 48 -2.66 7.09 -16.99
N PRO A 49 -2.07 7.97 -16.15
CA PRO A 49 -1.64 9.30 -16.58
C PRO A 49 -0.52 9.29 -17.63
N PHE A 50 0.17 8.16 -17.79
CA PHE A 50 1.32 7.98 -18.68
C PHE A 50 0.97 7.13 -19.92
N GLY A 51 -0.32 6.92 -20.21
CA GLY A 51 -0.75 6.08 -21.33
C GLY A 51 -0.41 4.59 -21.15
N GLY A 52 -0.26 4.12 -19.91
CA GLY A 52 0.02 2.70 -19.61
C GLY A 52 1.50 2.31 -19.63
N SER A 53 2.42 3.27 -19.84
CA SER A 53 3.88 3.06 -19.75
C SER A 53 4.47 3.83 -18.56
N GLY A 54 3.73 3.88 -17.46
CA GLY A 54 4.09 4.64 -16.27
C GLY A 54 5.19 3.99 -15.43
N PRO A 55 5.32 4.37 -14.14
CA PRO A 55 6.36 3.84 -13.26
C PRO A 55 6.24 2.33 -12.97
N GLY A 56 5.17 1.67 -13.44
CA GLY A 56 4.98 0.23 -13.29
C GLY A 56 4.59 -0.19 -11.88
N GLY A 57 4.04 0.74 -11.10
CA GLY A 57 3.65 0.52 -9.71
C GLY A 57 3.72 1.77 -8.83
N VAL A 58 3.46 1.58 -7.54
CA VAL A 58 3.47 2.65 -6.53
C VAL A 58 4.87 2.89 -5.95
N ASN A 59 5.28 4.16 -5.83
CA ASN A 59 6.55 4.53 -5.21
C ASN A 59 6.48 4.56 -3.68
N ILE A 60 5.35 4.97 -3.10
CA ILE A 60 5.17 5.07 -1.65
C ILE A 60 3.83 4.44 -1.28
N VAL A 61 3.84 3.56 -0.29
CA VAL A 61 2.65 2.94 0.31
C VAL A 61 2.59 3.35 1.77
N LEU A 62 1.52 4.06 2.13
CA LEU A 62 1.21 4.37 3.52
C LEU A 62 0.18 3.38 4.05
N GLN A 63 0.57 2.58 5.04
CA GLN A 63 -0.31 1.63 5.72
C GLN A 63 -0.71 2.17 7.08
N THR A 64 -1.96 2.62 7.19
CA THR A 64 -2.56 3.15 8.42
C THR A 64 -3.20 2.07 9.29
N ALA A 65 -3.51 0.91 8.70
CA ALA A 65 -3.95 -0.31 9.36
C ALA A 65 -3.23 -1.50 8.68
N PRO A 66 -2.02 -1.88 9.15
CA PRO A 66 -1.17 -2.86 8.51
C PRO A 66 -1.75 -4.27 8.61
N GLU A 67 -2.55 -4.61 7.61
CA GLU A 67 -3.07 -5.95 7.45
C GLU A 67 -2.16 -6.76 6.51
N GLU A 68 -1.77 -7.96 6.94
CA GLU A 68 -0.85 -8.81 6.19
C GLU A 68 -1.34 -9.13 4.77
N GLU A 69 -2.62 -9.46 4.60
CA GLU A 69 -3.19 -9.74 3.28
C GLU A 69 -3.01 -8.53 2.37
N THR A 70 -3.50 -7.35 2.78
CA THR A 70 -3.40 -6.12 1.97
C THR A 70 -1.93 -5.79 1.66
N LEU A 71 -1.02 -5.90 2.63
CA LEU A 71 0.41 -5.69 2.44
C LEU A 71 1.02 -6.65 1.40
N ARG A 72 0.72 -7.95 1.51
CA ARG A 72 1.20 -8.99 0.59
C ARG A 72 0.77 -8.68 -0.84
N ARG A 73 -0.50 -8.27 -1.03
CA ARG A 73 -1.06 -7.97 -2.34
C ARG A 73 -0.47 -6.70 -2.95
N VAL A 74 -0.35 -5.63 -2.15
CA VAL A 74 0.27 -4.37 -2.59
C VAL A 74 1.76 -4.52 -2.89
N THR A 75 2.46 -5.48 -2.25
CA THR A 75 3.88 -5.77 -2.53
C THR A 75 4.13 -6.11 -4.01
N ALA A 76 3.17 -6.76 -4.68
CA ALA A 76 3.28 -7.05 -6.11
C ALA A 76 3.20 -5.77 -6.98
N ALA A 77 2.52 -4.73 -6.49
CA ALA A 77 2.28 -3.46 -7.18
C ALA A 77 3.34 -2.38 -6.94
N LEU A 78 4.44 -2.69 -6.24
CA LEU A 78 5.51 -1.72 -5.97
C LEU A 78 6.22 -1.29 -7.25
N ALA A 79 6.66 -0.04 -7.34
CA ALA A 79 7.60 0.41 -8.36
C ALA A 79 9.06 0.08 -7.97
N MET A 80 10.01 0.39 -8.85
CA MET A 80 11.44 0.44 -8.48
C MET A 80 11.67 1.47 -7.37
N ASP A 81 12.53 1.12 -6.42
CA ASP A 81 12.91 1.93 -5.24
C ASP A 81 11.72 2.32 -4.35
N ALA A 82 10.64 1.55 -4.41
CA ALA A 82 9.43 1.86 -3.64
C ALA A 82 9.62 1.68 -2.12
N GLU A 83 8.80 2.37 -1.35
CA GLU A 83 8.83 2.33 0.11
C GLU A 83 7.44 2.06 0.69
N ILE A 84 7.37 1.08 1.58
CA ILE A 84 6.20 0.82 2.41
C ILE A 84 6.46 1.41 3.80
N ILE A 85 5.57 2.29 4.27
CA ILE A 85 5.62 2.89 5.60
C ILE A 85 4.43 2.38 6.41
N LEU A 86 4.71 1.67 7.51
CA LEU A 86 3.70 1.20 8.47
C LEU A 86 3.53 2.28 9.54
N LEU A 87 2.35 2.90 9.60
CA LEU A 87 2.05 4.03 10.49
C LEU A 87 1.44 3.62 11.83
N SER A 88 1.13 2.34 12.00
CA SER A 88 0.60 1.77 13.23
C SER A 88 1.15 0.36 13.43
N GLU A 89 0.92 -0.21 14.61
CA GLU A 89 1.27 -1.59 14.90
C GLU A 89 0.41 -2.53 14.04
N PRO A 90 1.01 -3.55 13.39
CA PRO A 90 0.25 -4.54 12.64
C PRO A 90 -0.65 -5.37 13.55
N ASP A 91 -1.76 -5.86 13.00
CA ASP A 91 -2.71 -6.71 13.73
C ASP A 91 -2.08 -8.02 14.26
N SER A 92 -0.95 -8.43 13.65
CA SER A 92 -0.12 -9.56 14.04
C SER A 92 1.33 -9.13 14.20
N MET A 93 2.00 -9.58 15.27
CA MET A 93 3.44 -9.36 15.47
C MET A 93 4.32 -10.01 14.39
N LYS A 94 3.75 -10.90 13.57
CA LYS A 94 4.42 -11.53 12.42
C LYS A 94 3.70 -11.12 11.15
N ILE A 95 4.46 -10.60 10.18
CA ILE A 95 3.99 -10.31 8.83
C ILE A 95 4.86 -11.11 7.86
N ASP A 96 4.25 -12.03 7.11
CA ASP A 96 4.97 -12.82 6.12
C ASP A 96 4.81 -12.21 4.72
N LEU A 97 5.85 -11.53 4.19
CA LEU A 97 5.82 -10.91 2.87
C LEU A 97 6.72 -11.64 1.86
N PRO A 98 6.36 -11.67 0.56
CA PRO A 98 7.22 -12.25 -0.47
C PRO A 98 8.50 -11.43 -0.60
N LEU A 99 9.66 -12.08 -0.43
CA LEU A 99 10.97 -11.41 -0.42
C LEU A 99 11.40 -10.90 -1.81
N MET A 100 11.11 -11.67 -2.86
CA MET A 100 11.63 -11.39 -4.22
C MET A 100 11.25 -10.01 -4.76
N PRO A 101 10.01 -9.51 -4.61
CA PRO A 101 9.66 -8.15 -4.99
C PRO A 101 10.54 -7.07 -4.34
N PHE A 102 10.89 -7.20 -3.05
CA PHE A 102 11.75 -6.23 -2.37
C PHE A 102 13.17 -6.22 -2.95
N LEU A 103 13.72 -7.40 -3.26
CA LEU A 103 15.06 -7.52 -3.83
C LEU A 103 15.13 -7.02 -5.27
N ILE A 104 14.21 -7.48 -6.13
CA ILE A 104 14.19 -7.12 -7.56
C ILE A 104 13.91 -5.64 -7.74
N LYS A 105 12.94 -5.11 -6.99
CA LYS A 105 12.51 -3.71 -7.12
C LYS A 105 13.32 -2.77 -6.24
N ARG A 106 14.30 -3.25 -5.48
CA ARG A 106 15.03 -2.47 -4.45
C ARG A 106 14.08 -1.75 -3.48
N ALA A 107 12.92 -2.34 -3.23
CA ALA A 107 11.91 -1.75 -2.37
C ALA A 107 12.27 -1.96 -0.90
N SER A 108 11.71 -1.11 -0.03
CA SER A 108 11.93 -1.17 1.41
C SER A 108 10.62 -1.12 2.18
N ILE A 109 10.64 -1.63 3.41
CA ILE A 109 9.54 -1.53 4.37
C ILE A 109 10.07 -0.97 5.68
N ARG A 110 9.38 0.02 6.25
CA ARG A 110 9.76 0.68 7.50
C ARG A 110 8.56 0.80 8.43
N GLY A 111 8.79 0.52 9.71
CA GLY A 111 7.87 0.89 10.77
C GLY A 111 8.08 2.34 11.20
N TRP A 112 7.02 3.13 11.22
CA TRP A 112 7.02 4.47 11.80
C TRP A 112 6.48 4.38 13.23
N TYR A 113 7.36 4.56 14.20
CA TYR A 113 6.96 4.65 15.60
C TYR A 113 7.20 6.07 16.10
N VAL A 114 6.19 6.64 16.76
CA VAL A 114 6.37 7.89 17.49
C VAL A 114 7.17 7.56 18.75
N THR A 115 8.45 7.92 18.77
CA THR A 115 9.14 8.06 20.04
C THR A 115 8.49 9.24 20.76
N LYS A 116 7.93 9.01 21.95
CA LYS A 116 7.62 10.13 22.85
C LYS A 116 8.94 10.86 23.09
N SER A 117 9.17 11.96 22.38
CA SER A 117 10.15 12.93 22.81
C SER A 117 9.68 13.42 24.18
N ASN A 118 10.50 13.16 25.20
CA ASN A 118 10.30 13.69 26.53
C ASN A 118 9.94 15.18 26.43
N THR A 119 8.85 15.56 27.09
CA THR A 119 8.62 16.90 27.61
C THR A 119 9.88 17.36 28.35
N LEU A 120 10.75 18.06 27.63
CA LEU A 120 11.91 18.80 28.15
C LEU A 120 11.82 20.25 27.64
N PHE A 121 10.66 20.87 27.84
CA PHE A 121 10.50 22.32 27.85
C PHE A 121 9.48 22.69 28.93
N GLU A 122 9.83 22.34 30.18
CA GLU A 122 9.39 23.12 31.35
C GLU A 122 10.68 23.64 32.00
N ALA A 123 10.96 24.91 31.78
CA ALA A 123 11.84 25.76 32.59
C ALA A 123 11.34 27.20 32.46
#